data_AF-A0A1M6QCD4-F1
#
_entry.id   AF-A0A1M6QCD4-F1
#
_cell.length_a   1.000
_cell.length_b   1.000
_cell.length_c   1.000
_cell.angle_alpha   90.00
_cell.angle_beta   90.00
_cell.angle_gamma   90.00
#
_symmetry.space_group_name_H-M   'P 1'
#
loop_
_entity.id
_entity.type
_entity.pdbx_description
1 polymer ?
#
loop_
_entity_poly.entity_id
_entity_poly.type
_entity_poly.pdbx_seq_one_letter_code
_entity_poly.pdbx_strand_id
1 'polypeptide(L)'
;MNNENMLGFVIKDLSNQVRRAVDRSVFQNLDTCVSGTQGHLIGYLYKQTVCNGRMICQRDIEKEFNIKSSSVTAQLQTMEKNGLIVREAVEGDARCKQIILTEKAVRCHSQIDQKIEAFENRMAEGLTEEEKNAFLEVAKKIKKNLEEEIDRHA
;
A
#
# COMPACT_ATOMS: atom_id res chain seq x y z
N MET A 1 33.30 0.71 -4.64
CA MET A 1 32.09 0.27 -5.37
C MET A 1 31.21 1.48 -5.56
N ASN A 2 30.75 1.74 -6.78
CA ASN A 2 29.85 2.86 -7.03
C ASN A 2 28.43 2.44 -6.58
N ASN A 3 27.85 3.13 -5.60
CA ASN A 3 26.56 2.75 -5.01
C ASN A 3 25.39 2.87 -6.00
N GLU A 4 25.57 3.65 -7.09
CA GLU A 4 24.57 3.90 -8.14
C GLU A 4 24.13 2.64 -8.89
N ASN A 5 24.94 1.57 -8.89
CA ASN A 5 24.60 0.31 -9.57
C ASN A 5 24.16 -0.80 -8.60
N MET A 6 24.04 -0.50 -7.31
CA MET A 6 23.56 -1.49 -6.35
C MET A 6 22.03 -1.54 -6.37
N LEU A 7 21.47 -2.70 -6.73
CA LEU A 7 20.03 -2.92 -6.85
C LEU A 7 19.26 -2.41 -5.62
N GLY A 8 19.72 -2.75 -4.40
CA GLY A 8 19.07 -2.31 -3.16
C GLY A 8 19.09 -0.79 -2.95
N PHE A 9 20.15 -0.11 -3.39
CA PHE A 9 20.25 1.36 -3.31
C PHE A 9 19.30 2.03 -4.30
N VAL A 10 19.31 1.59 -5.56
CA VAL A 10 18.42 2.11 -6.63
C VAL A 10 16.95 1.91 -6.26
N ILE A 11 16.57 0.73 -5.79
CA ILE A 11 15.19 0.44 -5.36
C ILE A 11 14.77 1.36 -4.21
N LYS A 12 15.65 1.54 -3.21
CA LYS A 12 15.37 2.41 -2.06
C LYS A 12 15.23 3.87 -2.49
N ASP A 13 16.13 4.35 -3.33
CA ASP A 13 16.09 5.72 -3.84
C ASP A 13 14.82 5.97 -4.66
N LEU A 14 14.51 5.09 -5.61
CA LEU A 14 13.29 5.16 -6.42
C LEU A 14 12.03 5.14 -5.55
N SER A 15 11.96 4.24 -4.55
CA SER A 15 10.86 4.18 -3.58
C SER A 15 10.70 5.50 -2.81
N ASN A 16 11.80 6.12 -2.39
CA ASN A 16 11.76 7.43 -1.72
C ASN A 16 11.33 8.56 -2.66
N GLN A 17 11.71 8.52 -3.94
CA GLN A 17 11.26 9.49 -4.94
C GLN A 17 9.76 9.34 -5.23
N VAL A 18 9.29 8.11 -5.46
CA VAL A 18 7.87 7.80 -5.67
C VAL A 18 7.05 8.28 -4.48
N ARG A 19 7.45 7.95 -3.24
CA ARG A 19 6.77 8.41 -2.03
C ARG A 19 6.63 9.93 -1.99
N ARG A 20 7.73 10.66 -2.22
CA ARG A 20 7.73 12.14 -2.21
C ARG A 20 6.82 12.71 -3.29
N ALA A 21 6.81 12.12 -4.48
CA ALA A 21 5.97 12.56 -5.58
C ALA A 21 4.49 12.28 -5.34
N VAL A 22 4.14 11.14 -4.74
CA VAL A 22 2.79 10.79 -4.30
C VAL A 22 2.29 11.75 -3.23
N ASP A 23 3.09 11.97 -2.16
CA ASP A 23 2.75 12.91 -1.08
C ASP A 23 2.44 14.31 -1.63
N ARG A 24 3.18 14.75 -2.67
CA ARG A 24 3.00 16.05 -3.31
C ARG A 24 1.84 16.12 -4.31
N SER A 25 1.61 15.09 -5.10
CA SER A 25 0.65 15.15 -6.22
C SER A 25 -0.72 14.61 -5.89
N VAL A 26 -0.79 13.63 -4.97
CA VAL A 26 -2.02 12.97 -4.55
C VAL A 26 -2.56 13.61 -3.28
N PHE A 27 -1.67 13.80 -2.29
CA PHE A 27 -2.06 14.18 -0.93
C PHE A 27 -1.95 15.69 -0.61
N GLN A 28 -1.27 16.48 -1.44
CA GLN A 28 -1.23 17.95 -1.28
C GLN A 28 -2.58 18.58 -1.64
N ASN A 29 -3.06 19.52 -0.81
CA ASN A 29 -4.31 20.28 -0.97
C ASN A 29 -5.62 19.47 -0.92
N LEU A 30 -5.59 18.23 -0.43
CA LEU A 30 -6.81 17.63 0.11
C LEU A 30 -7.02 18.26 1.51
N ASP A 31 -8.27 18.45 1.93
CA ASP A 31 -8.66 18.74 3.33
C ASP A 31 -8.34 17.53 4.25
N THR A 32 -7.14 16.96 4.12
CA THR A 32 -6.88 15.52 4.13
C THR A 32 -7.35 14.85 5.41
N CYS A 33 -8.45 14.11 5.28
CA CYS A 33 -8.87 13.06 6.19
C CYS A 33 -7.82 11.95 6.39
N VAL A 34 -6.75 11.88 5.56
CA VAL A 34 -5.90 10.69 5.37
C VAL A 34 -4.44 11.10 5.04
N SER A 35 -3.44 10.48 5.70
CA SER A 35 -2.01 10.62 5.34
C SER A 35 -1.61 9.71 4.16
N GLY A 36 -0.49 10.00 3.47
CA GLY A 36 -0.11 9.25 2.27
C GLY A 36 0.01 7.72 2.43
N THR A 37 0.50 7.25 3.58
CA THR A 37 0.54 5.82 3.90
C THR A 37 -0.84 5.23 4.20
N GLN A 38 -1.76 6.04 4.75
CA GLN A 38 -3.14 5.63 4.98
C GLN A 38 -3.93 5.56 3.67
N GLY A 39 -3.63 6.42 2.68
CA GLY A 39 -4.29 6.41 1.38
C GLY A 39 -4.05 5.11 0.61
N HIS A 40 -2.82 4.60 0.61
CA HIS A 40 -2.50 3.31 0.00
C HIS A 40 -3.24 2.15 0.69
N LEU A 41 -3.25 2.12 2.03
CA LEU A 41 -3.99 1.09 2.77
C LEU A 41 -5.50 1.17 2.53
N ILE A 42 -6.08 2.37 2.44
CA ILE A 42 -7.49 2.57 2.09
C ILE A 42 -7.78 2.02 0.69
N GLY A 43 -6.93 2.30 -0.31
CA GLY A 43 -7.13 1.79 -1.66
C GLY A 43 -7.06 0.26 -1.73
N TYR A 44 -6.10 -0.34 -1.03
CA TYR A 44 -6.04 -1.80 -0.88
C TYR A 44 -7.32 -2.36 -0.23
N LEU A 45 -7.74 -1.81 0.91
CA LEU A 45 -8.93 -2.24 1.63
C LEU A 45 -10.19 -2.07 0.77
N TYR A 46 -10.31 -0.99 0.00
CA TYR A 46 -11.45 -0.75 -0.87
C TYR A 46 -11.53 -1.80 -1.97
N LYS A 47 -10.41 -2.06 -2.66
CA LYS A 47 -10.34 -3.08 -3.70
C LYS A 47 -10.70 -4.47 -3.17
N GLN A 48 -10.15 -4.85 -2.02
CA GLN A 48 -10.37 -6.19 -1.49
C GLN A 48 -11.75 -6.38 -0.84
N THR A 49 -12.21 -5.42 -0.05
CA THR A 49 -13.47 -5.56 0.70
C THR A 49 -14.69 -5.13 -0.12
N VAL A 50 -14.63 -3.96 -0.80
CA VAL A 50 -15.77 -3.40 -1.54
C VAL A 50 -15.88 -4.01 -2.94
N CYS A 51 -14.79 -4.07 -3.71
CA CYS A 51 -14.86 -4.57 -5.10
C CYS A 51 -14.88 -6.10 -5.17
N ASN A 52 -14.07 -6.77 -4.33
CA ASN A 52 -13.92 -8.23 -4.38
C ASN A 52 -14.74 -8.97 -3.31
N GLY A 53 -15.35 -8.28 -2.34
CA GLY A 53 -16.11 -8.91 -1.26
C GLY A 53 -15.28 -9.79 -0.32
N ARG A 54 -13.95 -9.62 -0.27
CA ARG A 54 -13.07 -10.42 0.59
C ARG A 54 -13.01 -9.82 2.00
N MET A 55 -13.10 -10.68 3.00
CA MET A 55 -12.78 -10.32 4.37
C MET A 55 -11.27 -10.15 4.52
N ILE A 56 -10.84 -9.02 5.10
CA ILE A 56 -9.43 -8.70 5.34
C ILE A 56 -9.18 -8.58 6.84
N CYS A 57 -8.24 -9.36 7.35
CA CYS A 57 -7.72 -9.24 8.71
C CYS A 57 -6.32 -8.60 8.69
N GLN A 58 -5.83 -8.22 9.87
CA GLN A 58 -4.51 -7.62 10.02
C GLN A 58 -3.36 -8.45 9.39
N ARG A 59 -3.42 -9.79 9.48
CA ARG A 59 -2.42 -10.69 8.88
C ARG A 59 -2.31 -10.55 7.36
N ASP A 60 -3.41 -10.25 6.68
CA ASP A 60 -3.42 -10.03 5.24
C ASP A 60 -2.70 -8.72 4.87
N ILE A 61 -2.87 -7.68 5.69
CA ILE A 61 -2.18 -6.39 5.52
C ILE A 61 -0.69 -6.56 5.77
N GLU A 62 -0.29 -7.28 6.82
CA GLU A 62 1.11 -7.58 7.11
C GLU A 62 1.80 -8.26 5.92
N LYS A 63 1.11 -9.25 5.32
CA LYS A 63 1.60 -9.98 4.14
C LYS A 63 1.63 -9.11 2.88
N GLU A 64 0.56 -8.38 2.59
CA GLU A 64 0.47 -7.55 1.37
C GLU A 64 1.55 -6.46 1.37
N PHE A 65 1.68 -5.75 2.49
CA PHE A 65 2.57 -4.59 2.59
C PHE A 65 3.98 -4.96 3.06
N ASN A 66 4.24 -6.24 3.37
CA ASN A 66 5.51 -6.74 3.92
C ASN A 66 6.04 -5.87 5.09
N ILE A 67 5.17 -5.63 6.07
CA ILE A 67 5.46 -4.80 7.25
C ILE A 67 5.19 -5.57 8.53
N LYS A 68 5.99 -5.28 9.56
CA LYS A 68 5.90 -5.93 10.87
C LYS A 68 4.54 -5.66 11.54
N SER A 69 4.07 -6.63 12.32
CA SER A 69 2.77 -6.56 13.00
C SER A 69 2.61 -5.34 13.92
N SER A 70 3.69 -4.88 14.54
CA SER A 70 3.69 -3.66 15.37
C SER A 70 3.38 -2.40 14.55
N SER A 71 3.94 -2.28 13.34
CA SER A 71 3.70 -1.16 12.44
C SER A 71 2.26 -1.15 11.92
N VAL A 72 1.74 -2.32 11.53
CA VAL A 72 0.34 -2.45 11.08
C VAL A 72 -0.61 -2.07 12.20
N THR A 73 -0.36 -2.56 13.41
CA THR A 73 -1.19 -2.25 14.58
C THR A 73 -1.29 -0.75 14.82
N ALA A 74 -0.16 -0.05 14.85
CA ALA A 74 -0.10 1.40 15.06
C ALA A 74 -0.80 2.19 13.94
N GLN A 75 -0.62 1.77 12.68
CA GLN A 75 -1.28 2.38 11.53
C GLN A 75 -2.80 2.22 11.61
N LEU A 76 -3.27 1.00 11.85
CA LEU A 76 -4.70 0.71 11.99
C LEU A 76 -5.31 1.46 13.19
N GLN A 77 -4.60 1.59 14.32
CA GLN A 77 -5.09 2.34 15.49
C GLN A 77 -5.29 3.81 15.15
N THR A 78 -4.35 4.38 14.40
CA THR A 78 -4.45 5.77 13.94
C THR A 78 -5.62 5.95 12.96
N MET A 79 -5.83 4.99 12.05
CA MET A 79 -6.95 5.05 11.11
C MET A 79 -8.31 4.92 11.80
N GLU A 80 -8.41 4.05 12.81
CA GLU A 80 -9.60 3.87 13.63
C GLU A 80 -9.92 5.14 14.44
N LYS A 81 -8.90 5.74 15.09
CA LYS A 81 -9.02 7.03 15.78
C LYS A 81 -9.48 8.16 14.85
N ASN A 82 -9.05 8.14 13.59
CA ASN A 82 -9.43 9.13 12.59
C ASN A 82 -10.81 8.83 11.94
N GLY A 83 -11.49 7.77 12.36
CA GLY A 83 -12.80 7.36 11.85
C GLY A 83 -12.76 6.84 10.41
N LEU A 84 -11.61 6.29 9.97
CA LEU A 84 -11.42 5.76 8.62
C LEU A 84 -11.75 4.26 8.54
N ILE A 85 -11.59 3.53 9.64
CA ILE A 85 -11.89 2.09 9.71
C ILE A 85 -12.64 1.77 10.99
N VAL A 86 -13.30 0.60 10.98
CA VAL A 86 -13.79 -0.11 12.16
C VAL A 86 -13.18 -1.51 12.17
N ARG A 87 -12.90 -2.03 13.36
CA ARG A 87 -12.46 -3.42 13.55
C ARG A 87 -13.50 -4.23 14.28
N GLU A 88 -14.05 -5.24 13.63
CA GLU A 88 -15.07 -6.10 14.21
C GLU A 88 -14.53 -7.52 14.40
N ALA A 89 -14.94 -8.18 15.49
CA ALA A 89 -14.62 -9.59 15.68
C ALA A 89 -15.38 -10.43 14.65
N VAL A 90 -14.70 -11.41 14.07
CA VAL A 90 -15.34 -12.33 13.13
C VAL A 90 -16.06 -13.43 13.91
N GLU A 91 -17.31 -13.69 13.55
CA GLU A 91 -18.07 -14.83 14.10
C GLU A 91 -17.32 -16.14 13.78
N GLY A 92 -16.92 -16.88 14.81
CA GLY A 92 -16.18 -18.15 14.68
C GLY A 92 -14.66 -18.08 14.89
N ASP A 93 -14.03 -16.90 14.83
CA ASP A 93 -12.62 -16.71 15.26
C ASP A 93 -12.45 -15.35 15.94
N ALA A 94 -12.66 -15.32 17.26
CA ALA A 94 -12.51 -14.12 18.09
C ALA A 94 -11.09 -13.51 18.06
N ARG A 95 -10.09 -14.23 17.51
CA ARG A 95 -8.72 -13.74 17.33
C ARG A 95 -8.53 -13.02 16.00
N CYS A 96 -9.45 -13.15 15.04
CA CYS A 96 -9.46 -12.36 13.81
C CYS A 96 -10.40 -11.16 14.00
N LYS A 97 -9.86 -9.97 13.79
CA LYS A 97 -10.67 -8.77 13.61
C LYS A 97 -10.67 -8.40 12.14
N GLN A 98 -11.85 -8.40 11.53
CA GLN A 98 -12.03 -7.89 10.17
C GLN A 98 -11.87 -6.37 10.16
N ILE A 99 -11.21 -5.86 9.12
CA ILE A 99 -10.98 -4.44 8.91
C ILE A 99 -12.00 -3.92 7.90
N ILE A 100 -12.88 -3.02 8.34
CA ILE A 100 -13.97 -2.47 7.52
C ILE A 100 -13.72 -0.99 7.29
N LEU A 101 -13.84 -0.53 6.04
CA LEU A 101 -13.78 0.90 5.73
C LEU A 101 -15.07 1.60 6.15
N THR A 102 -14.95 2.76 6.78
CA THR A 102 -16.11 3.61 7.03
C THR A 102 -16.54 4.33 5.75
N GLU A 103 -17.77 4.85 5.71
CA GLU A 103 -18.21 5.70 4.60
C GLU A 103 -17.29 6.92 4.39
N LYS A 104 -16.74 7.47 5.48
CA LYS A 104 -15.75 8.56 5.40
C LYS A 104 -14.54 8.13 4.59
N ALA A 105 -13.99 6.95 4.86
CA ALA A 105 -12.84 6.44 4.12
C ALA A 105 -13.18 6.10 2.66
N VAL A 106 -14.37 5.57 2.38
CA VAL A 106 -14.82 5.32 1.00
C VAL A 106 -14.92 6.62 0.21
N ARG A 107 -15.51 7.68 0.77
CA ARG A 107 -15.57 8.99 0.12
C ARG A 107 -14.18 9.58 -0.11
N CYS A 108 -13.29 9.49 0.90
CA CYS A 108 -11.91 9.92 0.75
C CYS A 108 -11.18 9.10 -0.35
N HIS A 109 -11.43 7.79 -0.45
CA HIS A 109 -10.85 6.94 -1.49
C HIS A 109 -11.25 7.38 -2.89
N SER A 110 -12.54 7.63 -3.15
CA SER A 110 -12.99 8.05 -4.48
C SER A 110 -12.34 9.36 -4.96
N GLN A 111 -12.04 10.28 -4.04
CA GLN A 111 -11.32 11.52 -4.37
C GLN A 111 -9.82 11.29 -4.63
N ILE A 112 -9.24 10.30 -3.97
CA ILE A 112 -7.83 9.94 -4.08
C ILE A 112 -7.58 9.08 -5.33
N ASP A 113 -8.51 8.21 -5.70
CA ASP A 113 -8.35 7.21 -6.76
C ASP A 113 -8.04 7.84 -8.12
N GLN A 114 -8.80 8.88 -8.50
CA GLN A 114 -8.54 9.64 -9.73
C GLN A 114 -7.16 10.32 -9.72
N LYS A 115 -6.70 10.78 -8.55
CA LYS A 115 -5.37 11.39 -8.43
C LYS A 115 -4.26 10.34 -8.50
N ILE A 116 -4.49 9.14 -7.97
CA ILE A 116 -3.57 8.01 -8.07
C ILE A 116 -3.46 7.57 -9.53
N GLU A 117 -4.57 7.38 -10.23
CA GLU A 117 -4.56 7.00 -11.66
C GLU A 117 -3.79 8.03 -12.50
N ALA A 118 -4.06 9.32 -12.29
CA ALA A 118 -3.32 10.38 -12.97
C ALA A 118 -1.83 10.40 -12.60
N PHE A 119 -1.48 10.05 -11.35
CA PHE A 119 -0.08 9.93 -10.91
C PHE A 119 0.62 8.74 -11.56
N GLU A 120 -0.01 7.57 -11.59
CA GLU A 120 0.51 6.36 -12.24
C GLU A 120 0.78 6.62 -13.73
N ASN A 121 -0.15 7.27 -14.43
CA ASN A 121 0.01 7.63 -15.84
C ASN A 121 1.19 8.59 -16.07
N ARG A 122 1.40 9.59 -15.20
CA ARG A 122 2.56 10.49 -15.27
C ARG A 122 3.87 9.79 -14.94
N MET A 123 3.85 8.89 -13.95
CA MET A 123 5.05 8.14 -13.56
C MET A 123 5.49 7.17 -14.67
N ALA A 124 4.54 6.66 -15.46
CA ALA A 124 4.79 5.81 -16.61
C ALA A 124 5.02 6.59 -17.92
N GLU A 125 4.99 7.93 -17.89
CA GLU A 125 5.17 8.75 -19.09
C GLU A 125 6.55 8.51 -19.71
N GLY A 126 6.56 8.17 -21.01
CA GLY A 126 7.78 7.83 -21.74
C GLY A 126 8.20 6.37 -21.66
N LEU A 127 7.50 5.52 -20.91
CA LEU A 127 7.68 4.06 -20.95
C LEU A 127 6.76 3.43 -21.99
N THR A 128 7.30 2.50 -22.76
CA THR A 128 6.50 1.56 -23.57
C THR A 128 5.85 0.50 -22.67
N GLU A 129 4.79 -0.15 -23.17
CA GLU A 129 4.15 -1.25 -22.45
C GLU A 129 5.13 -2.42 -22.26
N GLU A 130 6.02 -2.66 -23.21
CA GLU A 130 7.08 -3.67 -23.13
C GLU A 130 8.06 -3.38 -21.99
N GLU A 131 8.53 -2.14 -21.86
CA GLU A 131 9.45 -1.73 -20.78
C GLU A 131 8.79 -1.81 -19.42
N LYS A 132 7.53 -1.37 -19.32
CA LYS A 132 6.73 -1.47 -18.09
C LYS A 132 6.57 -2.92 -17.66
N ASN A 133 6.20 -3.80 -18.59
CA ASN A 133 6.05 -5.23 -18.31
C ASN A 133 7.39 -5.88 -17.93
N ALA A 134 8.48 -5.54 -18.62
CA ALA A 134 9.81 -6.04 -18.30
C ALA A 134 10.23 -5.63 -16.87
N PHE A 135 10.01 -4.38 -16.47
CA PHE A 135 10.28 -3.92 -15.12
C PHE A 135 9.47 -4.70 -14.07
N LEU A 136 8.16 -4.87 -14.29
CA LEU A 136 7.29 -5.60 -13.36
C LEU A 136 7.72 -7.06 -13.19
N GLU A 137 8.12 -7.73 -14.27
CA GLU A 137 8.63 -9.11 -14.22
C GLU A 137 9.96 -9.22 -13.46
N VAL A 138 10.87 -8.27 -13.67
CA VAL A 138 12.13 -8.21 -12.92
C VAL A 138 11.87 -7.94 -11.43
N ALA A 139 10.98 -7.00 -11.11
CA ALA A 139 10.62 -6.67 -9.74
C ALA A 139 10.00 -7.88 -9.00
N LYS A 140 9.15 -8.66 -9.67
CA LYS A 140 8.59 -9.92 -9.12
C LYS A 140 9.68 -10.93 -8.77
N LYS A 141 10.67 -11.11 -9.64
CA LYS A 141 11.83 -12.01 -9.38
C LYS A 141 12.65 -11.53 -8.18
N ILE A 142 12.91 -10.23 -8.09
CA ILE A 142 13.62 -9.64 -6.94
C ILE A 142 12.82 -9.87 -5.65
N LYS A 143 11.50 -9.65 -5.66
CA LYS A 143 10.62 -9.89 -4.51
C LYS A 143 10.71 -11.34 -4.02
N LYS A 144 10.64 -12.32 -4.94
CA LYS A 144 10.78 -13.74 -4.62
C LYS A 144 12.12 -14.05 -3.95
N ASN A 145 13.23 -13.52 -4.49
CA ASN A 145 14.56 -13.73 -3.90
C ASN A 145 14.66 -13.14 -2.48
N LEU A 146 14.00 -12.01 -2.21
CA LEU A 146 13.95 -11.40 -0.88
C LEU A 146 13.11 -12.21 0.11
N GLU A 147 11.96 -12.75 -0.33
CA GLU A 147 11.15 -13.65 0.48
C GLU A 147 11.95 -14.90 0.89
N GLU A 148 12.65 -15.54 -0.06
CA GLU A 148 13.52 -16.69 0.21
C GLU A 148 14.72 -16.36 1.11
N GLU A 149 15.23 -15.13 1.10
CA GLU A 149 16.28 -14.67 2.01
C GLU A 149 15.76 -14.47 3.43
N ILE A 150 14.56 -13.90 3.58
CA ILE A 150 13.92 -13.70 4.89
C ILE A 150 13.60 -15.05 5.53
N ASP A 151 13.06 -15.99 4.77
CA ASP A 151 12.71 -17.33 5.25
C ASP A 151 13.93 -18.16 5.65
N ARG A 152 15.09 -17.94 5.02
CA ARG A 152 16.36 -18.60 5.39
C ARG A 152 16.88 -18.19 6.77
N HIS A 153 16.38 -17.09 7.31
CA HIS A 153 16.82 -16.51 8.58
C HIS A 153 15.70 -16.39 9.63
N ALA A 154 14.54 -17.02 9.36
CA ALA A 154 13.40 -17.14 10.28
C ALA A 154 13.45 -18.46 11.06
#